data_AF-A0A7V1C2C0-F1
#
_entry.id   AF-A0A7V1C2C0-F1
#
_cell.length_a   1.000
_cell.length_b   1.000
_cell.length_c   1.000
_cell.angle_alpha   90.00
_cell.angle_beta   90.00
_cell.angle_gamma   90.00
#
_symmetry.space_group_name_H-M   'P 1'
#
loop_
_entity.id
_entity.type
_entity.pdbx_description
1 polymer ?
#
loop_
_entity_poly.entity_id
_entity_poly.type
_entity_poly.pdbx_seq_one_letter_code
_entity_poly.pdbx_strand_id
1 'polypeptide(L)'
;MNKSKSIMKKNIGWASLFGAVLLLCGSLADSPAQEIGESKVNINALVQETKKTVQKADEMTLVWWIPEEFWNVTFAQDPTVTKAQAEEFIKVLRPYTLIVIVDGKMGGSAGVTYRTEADIRTDLQLKDSHGTFYRPFSKDKINADVKNALAMMKPVFVNILEPLGQDMHFFVFPAKSENGRNIADARKKGAFSVKLGKREFKWRLPLGSLLSPKICPKCRENCSGAWNFCPWCGTKLPEQNR
;
A
#
# COMPACT_ATOMS: atom_id res chain seq x y z
N MET A 1 -45.96 24.48 -13.72
CA MET A 1 -45.39 24.75 -12.38
C MET A 1 -44.64 23.52 -11.90
N ASN A 2 -43.30 23.53 -12.04
CA ASN A 2 -42.41 22.41 -11.71
C ASN A 2 -42.08 22.39 -10.21
N LYS A 3 -42.34 21.27 -9.53
CA LYS A 3 -41.84 21.02 -8.17
C LYS A 3 -40.45 20.39 -8.26
N SER A 4 -39.43 21.18 -7.92
CA SER A 4 -38.05 20.72 -7.72
C SER A 4 -37.98 19.89 -6.43
N LYS A 5 -37.61 18.61 -6.54
CA LYS A 5 -37.21 17.77 -5.40
C LYS A 5 -35.73 18.02 -5.13
N SER A 6 -35.44 18.74 -4.05
CA SER A 6 -34.10 18.88 -3.48
C SER A 6 -33.62 17.53 -2.95
N ILE A 7 -32.57 16.97 -3.55
CA ILE A 7 -31.86 15.80 -3.05
C ILE A 7 -30.76 16.31 -2.10
N MET A 8 -31.02 16.21 -0.80
CA MET A 8 -30.05 16.44 0.26
C MET A 8 -28.93 15.38 0.16
N LYS A 9 -27.74 15.78 -0.30
CA LYS A 9 -26.52 14.96 -0.15
C LYS A 9 -26.12 14.93 1.32
N LYS A 10 -26.18 13.76 1.95
CA LYS A 10 -25.60 13.55 3.29
C LYS A 10 -24.08 13.49 3.14
N ASN A 11 -23.40 14.56 3.53
CA ASN A 11 -21.96 14.54 3.81
C ASN A 11 -21.74 13.69 5.06
N ILE A 12 -21.44 12.40 4.87
CA ILE A 12 -20.95 11.55 5.96
C ILE A 12 -19.54 12.04 6.26
N GLY A 13 -19.32 12.58 7.46
CA GLY A 13 -18.00 13.01 7.91
C GLY A 13 -17.15 11.79 8.25
N TRP A 14 -16.19 11.47 7.40
CA TRP A 14 -15.30 10.32 7.57
C TRP A 14 -14.32 10.47 8.76
N ALA A 15 -14.22 11.66 9.35
CA ALA A 15 -13.22 12.01 10.38
C ALA A 15 -13.37 11.25 11.71
N SER A 16 -14.51 10.59 11.94
CA SER A 16 -14.83 9.93 13.21
C SER A 16 -14.35 8.46 13.30
N LEU A 17 -13.75 7.90 12.25
CA LEU A 17 -13.45 6.45 12.18
C LEU A 17 -12.10 6.01 12.75
N PHE A 18 -11.20 6.92 13.16
CA PHE A 18 -9.85 6.55 13.63
C PHE A 18 -9.64 6.66 15.15
N GLY A 19 -10.72 6.60 15.93
CA GLY A 19 -10.69 6.76 17.38
C GLY A 19 -10.68 5.44 18.18
N ALA A 20 -9.49 5.06 18.65
CA ALA A 20 -9.19 4.30 19.89
C ALA A 20 -9.70 2.85 20.07
N VAL A 21 -8.76 1.91 20.24
CA VAL A 21 -8.99 0.67 21.01
C VAL A 21 -7.76 0.32 21.86
N LEU A 22 -7.91 0.43 23.18
CA LEU A 22 -7.15 -0.35 24.16
C LEU A 22 -7.85 -0.29 25.54
N LEU A 23 -8.45 -1.41 25.97
CA LEU A 23 -8.18 -2.12 27.24
C LEU A 23 -9.25 -3.19 27.57
N LEU A 24 -8.82 -4.45 27.39
CA LEU A 24 -9.06 -5.72 28.10
C LEU A 24 -10.04 -5.78 29.29
N CYS A 25 -10.92 -6.80 29.33
CA CYS A 25 -10.74 -8.04 30.13
C CYS A 25 -12.01 -8.92 30.19
N GLY A 26 -11.84 -10.25 30.03
CA GLY A 26 -12.52 -11.28 30.83
C GLY A 26 -13.75 -11.99 30.24
N SER A 27 -13.57 -13.24 29.77
CA SER A 27 -14.36 -14.44 30.14
C SER A 27 -13.86 -15.67 29.37
N LEU A 28 -13.48 -16.73 30.09
CA LEU A 28 -13.16 -18.05 29.54
C LEU A 28 -14.47 -18.77 29.16
N ALA A 29 -14.62 -19.09 27.88
CA ALA A 29 -15.59 -20.08 27.42
C ALA A 29 -14.94 -20.89 26.29
N ASP A 30 -14.84 -22.20 26.51
CA ASP A 30 -14.40 -23.19 25.52
C ASP A 30 -15.15 -22.98 24.21
N SER A 31 -14.43 -22.50 23.19
CA SER A 31 -14.93 -22.44 21.83
C SER A 31 -14.43 -23.68 21.09
N PRO A 32 -15.31 -24.43 20.39
CA PRO A 32 -14.87 -25.55 19.55
C PRO A 32 -13.93 -25.03 18.47
N ALA A 33 -12.92 -25.85 18.17
CA ALA A 33 -11.86 -25.58 17.20
C ALA A 33 -12.37 -24.79 15.99
N GLN A 34 -11.89 -23.54 15.88
CA GLN A 34 -12.13 -22.73 14.70
C GLN A 34 -11.56 -23.46 13.48
N GLU A 35 -12.41 -23.62 12.48
CA GLU A 35 -12.08 -24.09 11.15
C GLU A 35 -10.77 -23.45 10.67
N ILE A 36 -9.87 -24.27 10.12
CA ILE A 36 -8.69 -23.81 9.37
C ILE A 36 -9.22 -23.20 8.06
N GLY A 37 -9.72 -21.97 8.14
CA GLY A 37 -10.36 -21.24 7.06
C GLY A 37 -9.80 -19.83 6.96
N GLU A 38 -9.25 -19.51 5.79
CA GLU A 38 -8.62 -18.24 5.40
C GLU A 38 -7.30 -17.92 6.10
N SER A 39 -6.18 -18.05 5.37
CA SER A 39 -4.91 -17.48 5.83
C SER A 39 -5.06 -15.97 5.97
N LYS A 40 -5.30 -15.48 7.19
CA LYS A 40 -5.34 -14.06 7.51
C LYS A 40 -4.06 -13.42 6.97
N VAL A 41 -4.19 -12.56 5.96
CA VAL A 41 -3.05 -11.90 5.33
C VAL A 41 -2.25 -11.18 6.41
N ASN A 42 -0.96 -11.48 6.50
CA ASN A 42 -0.08 -10.83 7.46
C ASN A 42 0.23 -9.41 6.99
N ILE A 43 -0.41 -8.42 7.62
CA ILE A 43 -0.27 -7.00 7.26
C ILE A 43 1.18 -6.52 7.38
N ASN A 44 1.94 -7.00 8.37
CA ASN A 44 3.34 -6.63 8.53
C ASN A 44 4.18 -7.14 7.36
N ALA A 45 3.95 -8.38 6.90
CA ALA A 45 4.63 -8.93 5.73
C ALA A 45 4.29 -8.10 4.47
N LEU A 46 3.03 -7.71 4.29
CA LEU A 46 2.61 -6.86 3.19
C LEU A 46 3.27 -5.48 3.21
N VAL A 47 3.33 -4.83 4.38
CA VAL A 47 4.03 -3.54 4.56
C VAL A 47 5.50 -3.68 4.22
N GLN A 48 6.18 -4.72 4.70
CA GLN A 48 7.60 -4.94 4.42
C GLN A 48 7.87 -5.21 2.93
N GLU A 49 7.00 -5.96 2.26
CA GLU A 49 7.18 -6.27 0.83
C GLU A 49 6.95 -5.05 -0.07
N THR A 50 5.99 -4.21 0.31
CA THR A 50 5.56 -3.01 -0.45
C THR A 50 6.38 -1.76 -0.16
N LYS A 51 7.10 -1.71 0.97
CA LYS A 51 8.04 -0.65 1.32
C LYS A 51 9.42 -0.93 0.73
N LYS A 52 10.12 0.12 0.28
CA LYS A 52 11.54 0.09 -0.09
C LYS A 52 12.26 1.22 0.63
N THR A 53 13.40 0.92 1.20
CA THR A 53 14.24 1.90 1.89
C THR A 53 15.66 1.89 1.32
N VAL A 54 16.26 3.07 1.25
CA VAL A 54 17.70 3.27 1.05
C VAL A 54 18.16 4.07 2.25
N GLN A 55 19.15 3.57 2.95
CA GLN A 55 19.78 4.27 4.07
C GLN A 55 21.28 4.14 3.90
N LYS A 56 21.97 5.26 3.68
CA LYS A 56 23.43 5.38 3.68
C LYS A 56 23.86 6.46 4.67
N ALA A 57 25.17 6.67 4.80
CA ALA A 57 25.75 7.60 5.77
C ALA A 57 25.26 9.06 5.64
N ASP A 58 24.77 9.47 4.47
CA ASP A 58 24.35 10.84 4.17
C ASP A 58 22.95 10.92 3.54
N GLU A 59 22.26 9.80 3.32
CA GLU A 59 20.97 9.75 2.64
C GLU A 59 20.00 8.74 3.25
N MET A 60 18.74 9.14 3.33
CA MET A 60 17.62 8.29 3.71
C MET A 60 16.48 8.49 2.72
N THR A 61 15.98 7.39 2.16
CA THR A 61 14.78 7.40 1.31
C THR A 61 13.89 6.25 1.68
N LEU A 62 12.61 6.54 1.84
CA LEU A 62 11.54 5.56 1.93
C LEU A 62 10.62 5.78 0.74
N VAL A 63 10.38 4.73 -0.03
CA VAL A 63 9.35 4.68 -1.07
C VAL A 63 8.40 3.55 -0.72
N TRP A 64 7.15 3.89 -0.49
CA TRP A 64 6.12 2.92 -0.14
C TRP A 64 5.00 2.94 -1.19
N TRP A 65 4.86 1.84 -1.90
CA TRP A 65 3.69 1.59 -2.73
C TRP A 65 2.56 1.05 -1.86
N ILE A 66 1.38 1.65 -1.91
CA ILE A 66 0.25 1.23 -1.08
C ILE A 66 -0.83 0.65 -1.99
N PRO A 67 -0.88 -0.68 -2.17
CA PRO A 67 -1.84 -1.32 -3.05
C PRO A 67 -3.26 -1.35 -2.47
N GLU A 68 -4.26 -1.61 -3.31
CA GLU A 68 -5.66 -1.83 -2.88
C GLU A 68 -5.77 -2.91 -1.79
N GLU A 69 -4.94 -3.95 -1.86
CA GLU A 69 -4.92 -5.04 -0.89
C GLU A 69 -4.49 -4.60 0.52
N PHE A 70 -3.66 -3.56 0.64
CA PHE A 70 -3.34 -3.01 1.95
C PHE A 70 -4.61 -2.49 2.64
N TRP A 71 -5.43 -1.72 1.91
CA TRP A 71 -6.69 -1.18 2.43
C TRP A 71 -7.69 -2.26 2.77
N ASN A 72 -7.83 -3.26 1.89
CA ASN A 72 -8.71 -4.41 2.14
C ASN A 72 -8.35 -5.13 3.45
N VAL A 73 -7.05 -5.39 3.66
CA VAL A 73 -6.58 -6.08 4.86
C VAL A 73 -6.73 -5.21 6.11
N THR A 74 -6.39 -3.93 6.03
CA THR A 74 -6.54 -3.00 7.16
C THR A 74 -7.99 -2.86 7.58
N PHE A 75 -8.93 -2.61 6.66
CA PHE A 75 -10.33 -2.47 7.02
C PHE A 75 -11.00 -3.78 7.45
N ALA A 76 -10.58 -4.92 6.89
CA ALA A 76 -11.07 -6.21 7.36
C ALA A 76 -10.66 -6.54 8.81
N GLN A 77 -9.62 -5.88 9.33
CA GLN A 77 -9.13 -6.04 10.70
C GLN A 77 -9.71 -4.99 11.66
N ASP A 78 -10.41 -3.97 11.15
CA ASP A 78 -10.99 -2.90 11.95
C ASP A 78 -12.49 -3.17 12.21
N PRO A 79 -12.90 -3.50 13.45
CA PRO A 79 -14.29 -3.79 13.77
C PRO A 79 -15.22 -2.57 13.67
N THR A 80 -14.67 -1.35 13.59
CA THR A 80 -15.44 -0.11 13.49
C THR A 80 -15.82 0.25 12.04
N VAL A 81 -15.23 -0.44 11.06
CA VAL A 81 -15.45 -0.18 9.63
C VAL A 81 -16.28 -1.31 9.02
N THR A 82 -17.42 -0.97 8.44
CA THR A 82 -18.22 -1.92 7.66
C THR A 82 -17.61 -2.18 6.29
N LYS A 83 -17.90 -3.35 5.69
CA LYS A 83 -17.47 -3.69 4.32
C LYS A 83 -17.89 -2.64 3.28
N ALA A 84 -19.08 -2.05 3.44
CA ALA A 84 -19.59 -1.02 2.53
C ALA A 84 -18.77 0.28 2.63
N GLN A 85 -18.44 0.72 3.85
CA GLN A 85 -17.58 1.88 4.06
C GLN A 85 -16.16 1.65 3.53
N ALA A 86 -15.60 0.46 3.73
CA ALA A 86 -14.32 0.07 3.18
C ALA A 86 -14.29 0.14 1.64
N GLU A 87 -15.31 -0.42 0.97
CA GLU A 87 -15.39 -0.37 -0.49
C GLU A 87 -15.60 1.06 -1.01
N GLU A 88 -16.39 1.89 -0.32
CA GLU A 88 -16.55 3.29 -0.70
C GLU A 88 -15.21 4.03 -0.69
N PHE A 89 -14.36 3.76 0.29
CA PHE A 89 -13.02 4.33 0.38
C PHE A 89 -12.12 3.83 -0.74
N ILE A 90 -12.05 2.51 -0.89
CA ILE A 90 -11.16 1.85 -1.84
C ILE A 90 -11.50 2.27 -3.26
N LYS A 91 -12.79 2.39 -3.59
CA LYS A 91 -13.25 2.84 -4.90
C LYS A 91 -12.74 4.22 -5.28
N VAL A 92 -12.54 5.12 -4.32
CA VAL A 92 -11.96 6.46 -4.56
C VAL A 92 -10.49 6.34 -4.98
N LEU A 93 -9.73 5.43 -4.37
CA LEU A 93 -8.30 5.25 -4.63
C LEU A 93 -8.00 4.30 -5.81
N ARG A 94 -8.89 3.36 -6.12
CA ARG A 94 -8.74 2.32 -7.15
C ARG A 94 -8.29 2.83 -8.54
N PRO A 95 -8.70 4.01 -9.03
CA PRO A 95 -8.20 4.55 -10.29
C PRO A 95 -6.72 4.94 -10.27
N TYR A 96 -6.08 4.92 -9.09
CA TYR A 96 -4.74 5.41 -8.87
C TYR A 96 -3.79 4.35 -8.30
N THR A 97 -2.52 4.46 -8.67
CA THR A 97 -1.42 3.84 -7.91
C THR A 97 -0.89 4.86 -6.92
N LEU A 98 -0.99 4.55 -5.62
CA LEU A 98 -0.54 5.42 -4.54
C LEU A 98 0.91 5.10 -4.13
N ILE A 99 1.77 6.10 -4.19
CA ILE A 99 3.15 6.05 -3.74
C ILE A 99 3.35 7.12 -2.65
N VAL A 100 3.91 6.72 -1.52
CA VAL A 100 4.33 7.62 -0.44
C VAL A 100 5.85 7.68 -0.41
N ILE A 101 6.40 8.89 -0.33
CA ILE A 101 7.86 9.11 -0.34
C ILE A 101 8.26 9.99 0.82
N VAL A 102 9.30 9.55 1.53
CA VAL A 102 10.14 10.40 2.39
C VAL A 102 11.53 10.37 1.76
N ASP A 103 12.12 11.53 1.48
CA ASP A 103 13.48 11.61 0.91
C ASP A 103 14.25 12.70 1.63
N GLY A 104 15.33 12.33 2.31
CA GLY A 104 16.12 13.22 3.14
C GLY A 104 17.62 12.95 3.06
N LYS A 105 18.39 13.97 3.40
CA LYS A 105 19.85 13.90 3.52
C LYS A 105 20.28 14.15 4.96
N MET A 106 21.22 13.36 5.46
CA MET A 106 21.79 13.56 6.79
C MET A 106 22.91 14.61 6.69
N GLY A 107 22.72 15.76 7.33
CA GLY A 107 23.72 16.83 7.37
C GLY A 107 24.76 16.63 8.47
N GLY A 108 25.96 17.21 8.31
CA GLY A 108 27.10 17.06 9.22
C GLY A 108 26.92 17.63 10.64
N SER A 109 25.81 18.33 10.92
CA SER A 109 25.48 18.86 12.24
C SER A 109 23.98 18.68 12.55
N ALA A 110 23.62 17.49 13.02
CA ALA A 110 22.44 17.19 13.84
C ALA A 110 21.04 17.38 13.23
N GLY A 111 20.82 17.05 11.96
CA GLY A 111 19.46 16.98 11.42
C GLY A 111 19.34 16.29 10.06
N VAL A 112 18.13 15.84 9.75
CA VAL A 112 17.76 15.37 8.41
C VAL A 112 17.13 16.54 7.65
N THR A 113 17.66 16.87 6.48
CA THR A 113 17.04 17.82 5.55
C THR A 113 16.20 17.03 4.56
N TYR A 114 14.87 17.14 4.66
CA TYR A 114 13.94 16.50 3.73
C TYR A 114 13.71 17.35 2.50
N ARG A 115 13.54 16.69 1.36
CA ARG A 115 13.14 17.35 0.11
C ARG A 115 11.67 17.74 0.18
N THR A 116 11.35 18.83 -0.49
CA THR A 116 9.96 19.27 -0.62
C THR A 116 9.19 18.34 -1.56
N GLU A 117 7.86 18.36 -1.46
CA GLU A 117 6.97 17.64 -2.37
C GLU A 117 7.23 18.02 -3.84
N ALA A 118 7.47 19.31 -4.11
CA ALA A 118 7.74 19.82 -5.44
C ALA A 118 9.06 19.29 -5.99
N ASP A 119 10.11 19.27 -5.17
CA ASP A 119 11.43 18.74 -5.56
C ASP A 119 11.38 17.24 -5.83
N ILE A 120 10.60 16.48 -5.06
CA ILE A 120 10.44 15.04 -5.30
C ILE A 120 9.66 14.82 -6.60
N ARG A 121 8.59 15.59 -6.83
CA ARG A 121 7.71 15.45 -8.00
C ARG A 121 8.45 15.58 -9.33
N THR A 122 9.40 16.51 -9.45
CA THR A 122 10.14 16.76 -10.70
C THR A 122 10.92 15.53 -11.17
N ASP A 123 11.46 14.77 -10.21
CA ASP A 123 12.32 13.62 -10.45
C ASP A 123 11.58 12.27 -10.40
N LEU A 124 10.29 12.30 -10.06
CA LEU A 124 9.52 11.11 -9.76
C LEU A 124 8.79 10.55 -11.00
N GLN A 125 9.03 9.28 -11.29
CA GLN A 125 8.33 8.55 -12.35
C GLN A 125 7.97 7.14 -11.92
N LEU A 126 6.85 6.62 -12.39
CA LEU A 126 6.48 5.21 -12.30
C LEU A 126 6.80 4.54 -13.64
N LYS A 127 7.37 3.34 -13.62
CA LYS A 127 7.70 2.55 -14.80
C LYS A 127 6.95 1.22 -14.76
N ASP A 128 6.18 0.91 -15.80
CA ASP A 128 5.47 -0.37 -15.91
C ASP A 128 6.36 -1.52 -16.38
N SER A 129 5.81 -2.73 -16.44
CA SER A 129 6.48 -3.94 -16.91
C SER A 129 6.93 -3.89 -18.37
N HIS A 130 6.34 -3.00 -19.17
CA HIS A 130 6.64 -2.79 -20.59
C HIS A 130 7.67 -1.67 -20.80
N GLY A 131 8.09 -0.99 -19.73
CA GLY A 131 9.06 0.08 -19.78
C GLY A 131 8.48 1.48 -20.03
N THR A 132 7.16 1.62 -20.03
CA THR A 132 6.48 2.92 -20.17
C THR A 132 6.61 3.71 -18.88
N PHE A 133 6.88 5.02 -19.00
CA PHE A 133 7.00 5.93 -17.86
C PHE A 133 5.76 6.80 -17.67
N TYR A 134 5.35 6.96 -16.41
CA TYR A 134 4.22 7.78 -16.00
C TYR A 134 4.67 8.79 -14.96
N ARG A 135 4.21 10.04 -15.09
CA ARG A 135 4.40 11.07 -14.06
C ARG A 135 3.23 11.06 -13.07
N PRO A 136 3.45 11.49 -11.82
CA PRO A 136 2.36 11.63 -10.87
C PRO A 136 1.38 12.72 -11.36
N PHE A 137 0.09 12.54 -11.10
CA PHE A 137 -0.90 13.57 -11.41
C PHE A 137 -0.59 14.86 -10.67
N SER A 138 -0.72 15.99 -11.37
CA SER A 138 -0.65 17.31 -10.76
C SER A 138 -1.82 17.51 -9.80
N LYS A 139 -1.64 18.35 -8.78
CA LYS A 139 -2.64 18.53 -7.70
C LYS A 139 -4.00 18.96 -8.24
N ASP A 140 -4.05 19.73 -9.31
CA ASP A 140 -5.27 20.18 -9.99
C ASP A 140 -6.04 19.03 -10.69
N LYS A 141 -5.34 17.98 -11.14
CA LYS A 141 -5.93 16.83 -11.83
C LYS A 141 -6.43 15.72 -10.89
N ILE A 142 -6.13 15.85 -9.59
CA ILE A 142 -6.64 14.93 -8.56
C ILE A 142 -8.01 15.44 -8.10
N ASN A 143 -9.02 14.57 -8.16
CA ASN A 143 -10.37 14.91 -7.71
C ASN A 143 -10.42 15.21 -6.19
N ALA A 144 -11.48 15.90 -5.76
CA ALA A 144 -11.64 16.31 -4.37
C ALA A 144 -11.70 15.11 -3.41
N ASP A 145 -12.36 14.04 -3.81
CA ASP A 145 -12.53 12.84 -2.97
C ASP A 145 -11.19 12.18 -2.64
N VAL A 146 -10.29 12.03 -3.62
CA VAL A 146 -8.94 11.49 -3.37
C VAL A 146 -8.15 12.42 -2.48
N LYS A 147 -8.21 13.74 -2.69
CA LYS A 147 -7.51 14.71 -1.82
C LYS A 147 -7.98 14.58 -0.36
N ASN A 148 -9.28 14.47 -0.16
CA ASN A 148 -9.87 14.29 1.16
C ASN A 148 -9.42 12.96 1.79
N ALA A 149 -9.47 11.86 1.03
CA ALA A 149 -8.99 10.56 1.50
C ALA A 149 -7.51 10.62 1.91
N LEU A 150 -6.63 11.20 1.08
CA LEU A 150 -5.21 11.34 1.41
C LEU A 150 -4.95 12.23 2.63
N ALA A 151 -5.69 13.34 2.76
CA ALA A 151 -5.58 14.25 3.91
C ALA A 151 -5.96 13.55 5.22
N MET A 152 -7.01 12.73 5.18
CA MET A 152 -7.46 11.92 6.31
C MET A 152 -6.48 10.82 6.71
N MET A 153 -5.73 10.28 5.74
CA MET A 153 -4.76 9.23 5.98
C MET A 153 -3.45 9.77 6.55
N LYS A 154 -3.14 11.06 6.34
CA LYS A 154 -1.87 11.65 6.76
C LYS A 154 -1.55 11.39 8.25
N PRO A 155 -2.49 11.60 9.21
CA PRO A 155 -2.25 11.30 10.62
C PRO A 155 -1.97 9.81 10.90
N VAL A 156 -2.61 8.89 10.18
CA VAL A 156 -2.42 7.45 10.35
C VAL A 156 -0.97 7.06 10.02
N PHE A 157 -0.45 7.58 8.91
CA PHE A 157 0.94 7.31 8.54
C PHE A 157 1.97 8.04 9.40
N VAL A 158 1.65 9.21 9.94
CA VAL A 158 2.47 9.86 10.97
C VAL A 158 2.62 8.94 12.19
N ASN A 159 1.54 8.27 12.60
CA ASN A 159 1.60 7.32 13.71
C ASN A 159 2.40 6.05 13.37
N ILE A 160 2.40 5.61 12.11
CA ILE A 160 3.13 4.42 11.65
C ILE A 160 4.63 4.69 11.43
N LEU A 161 4.95 5.87 10.89
CA LEU A 161 6.32 6.25 10.50
C LEU A 161 6.99 7.16 11.54
N GLU A 162 6.32 7.47 12.64
CA GLU A 162 6.80 8.33 13.72
C GLU A 162 7.26 9.72 13.18
N PRO A 163 8.31 10.42 13.67
CA PRO A 163 8.72 11.69 13.09
C PRO A 163 8.93 11.70 11.57
N LEU A 164 9.30 10.57 10.95
CA LEU A 164 9.48 10.48 9.50
C LEU A 164 8.18 10.72 8.72
N GLY A 165 7.03 10.43 9.33
CA GLY A 165 5.74 10.63 8.69
C GLY A 165 5.33 12.10 8.52
N GLN A 166 5.99 13.04 9.20
CA GLN A 166 5.72 14.47 9.02
C GLN A 166 6.19 14.99 7.66
N ASP A 167 7.30 14.44 7.18
CA ASP A 167 7.97 14.81 5.92
C ASP A 167 7.64 13.86 4.76
N MET A 168 6.61 13.03 4.91
CA MET A 168 6.13 12.18 3.83
C MET A 168 5.23 12.95 2.85
N HIS A 169 5.36 12.59 1.59
CA HIS A 169 4.57 13.17 0.50
C HIS A 169 3.84 12.08 -0.27
N PHE A 170 2.56 12.32 -0.57
CA PHE A 170 1.70 11.42 -1.32
C PHE A 170 1.73 11.77 -2.81
N PHE A 171 1.93 10.74 -3.65
CA PHE A 171 1.90 10.84 -5.09
C PHE A 171 0.95 9.80 -5.65
N VAL A 172 0.04 10.24 -6.54
CA VAL A 172 -0.88 9.35 -7.23
C VAL A 172 -0.54 9.31 -8.72
N PHE A 173 -0.52 8.11 -9.26
CA PHE A 173 -0.30 7.80 -10.68
C PHE A 173 -1.56 7.15 -11.23
N PRO A 174 -1.75 7.07 -12.56
CA PRO A 174 -2.80 6.21 -13.09
C PRO A 174 -2.60 4.75 -12.62
N ALA A 175 -3.67 4.05 -12.27
CA ALA A 175 -3.59 2.61 -11.97
C ALA A 175 -3.47 1.75 -13.23
N LYS A 176 -3.91 2.29 -14.38
CA LYS A 176 -3.94 1.61 -15.67
C LYS A 176 -3.19 2.41 -16.73
N SER A 177 -2.50 1.68 -17.61
CA SER A 177 -1.96 2.22 -18.87
C SER A 177 -3.09 2.70 -19.80
N GLU A 178 -2.73 3.45 -20.83
CA GLU A 178 -3.68 3.89 -21.88
C GLU A 178 -4.42 2.72 -22.54
N ASN A 179 -3.78 1.56 -22.64
CA ASN A 179 -4.38 0.32 -23.17
C ASN A 179 -5.24 -0.43 -22.13
N GLY A 180 -5.56 0.18 -20.99
CA GLY A 180 -6.43 -0.39 -19.94
C GLY A 180 -5.79 -1.47 -19.06
N ARG A 181 -4.50 -1.80 -19.26
CA ARG A 181 -3.77 -2.79 -18.44
C ARG A 181 -3.36 -2.17 -17.10
N ASN A 182 -3.48 -2.93 -16.01
CA ASN A 182 -3.00 -2.52 -14.69
C ASN A 182 -1.48 -2.31 -14.72
N ILE A 183 -1.01 -1.20 -14.17
CA ILE A 183 0.42 -0.87 -14.07
C ILE A 183 1.07 -1.64 -12.92
N ALA A 184 0.41 -1.66 -11.76
CA ALA A 184 0.83 -2.39 -10.58
C ALA A 184 -0.36 -3.24 -10.07
N ASP A 185 -0.29 -4.56 -10.26
CA ASP A 185 -1.32 -5.51 -9.84
C ASP A 185 -0.70 -6.50 -8.84
N ALA A 186 -1.01 -6.33 -7.55
CA ALA A 186 -0.34 -7.04 -6.48
C ALA A 186 -0.55 -8.57 -6.53
N ARG A 187 -1.56 -9.04 -7.26
CA ARG A 187 -1.93 -10.47 -7.34
C ARG A 187 -1.53 -11.12 -8.67
N LYS A 188 -1.07 -10.35 -9.66
CA LYS A 188 -0.68 -10.89 -10.97
C LYS A 188 0.82 -10.86 -11.18
N LYS A 189 1.30 -11.78 -12.04
CA LYS A 189 2.71 -11.84 -12.44
C LYS A 189 3.08 -10.55 -13.16
N GLY A 190 4.23 -10.00 -12.81
CA GLY A 190 4.76 -8.79 -13.42
C GLY A 190 5.84 -8.14 -12.59
N ALA A 191 6.14 -6.90 -12.94
CA ALA A 191 6.99 -6.03 -12.15
C ALA A 191 6.69 -4.59 -12.55
N PHE A 192 6.94 -3.67 -11.63
CA PHE A 192 6.97 -2.25 -11.91
C PHE A 192 8.04 -1.61 -11.04
N SER A 193 8.39 -0.36 -11.32
CA SER A 193 9.35 0.38 -10.50
C SER A 193 8.96 1.84 -10.34
N VAL A 194 9.46 2.44 -9.26
CA VAL A 194 9.44 3.88 -9.04
C VAL A 194 10.86 4.38 -9.25
N LYS A 195 11.03 5.36 -10.12
CA LYS A 195 12.27 6.11 -10.30
C LYS A 195 12.18 7.43 -9.56
N LEU A 196 13.22 7.72 -8.78
CA LEU A 196 13.41 8.99 -8.11
C LEU A 196 14.81 9.51 -8.45
N GLY A 197 14.88 10.32 -9.51
CA GLY A 197 16.13 10.76 -10.12
C GLY A 197 16.90 9.57 -10.69
N LYS A 198 18.12 9.33 -10.18
CA LYS A 198 18.97 8.20 -10.61
C LYS A 198 18.65 6.88 -9.91
N ARG A 199 17.82 6.88 -8.88
CA ARG A 199 17.49 5.69 -8.07
C ARG A 199 16.25 5.00 -8.64
N GLU A 200 16.25 3.67 -8.63
CA GLU A 200 15.12 2.85 -9.06
C GLU A 200 14.74 1.85 -7.97
N PHE A 201 13.48 1.89 -7.54
CA PHE A 201 12.89 1.03 -6.54
C PHE A 201 11.94 0.06 -7.25
N LYS A 202 12.29 -1.23 -7.27
CA LYS A 202 11.58 -2.24 -8.07
C LYS A 202 10.78 -3.21 -7.20
N TRP A 203 9.56 -3.49 -7.61
CA TRP A 203 8.72 -4.56 -7.06
C TRP A 203 8.56 -5.68 -8.08
N ARG A 204 8.72 -6.92 -7.62
CA ARG A 204 8.34 -8.13 -8.37
C ARG A 204 6.95 -8.55 -7.92
N LEU A 205 6.13 -8.98 -8.85
CA LEU A 205 4.74 -9.33 -8.62
C LEU A 205 4.47 -10.78 -9.09
N PRO A 206 3.51 -11.50 -8.48
CA PRO A 206 2.64 -11.07 -7.39
C PRO A 206 3.38 -10.90 -6.06
N LEU A 207 2.78 -10.16 -5.13
CA LEU A 207 3.27 -10.04 -3.76
C LEU A 207 3.13 -11.38 -3.03
N GLY A 208 4.24 -11.89 -2.52
CA GLY A 208 4.28 -13.15 -1.80
C GLY A 208 3.43 -13.12 -0.53
N SER A 209 3.31 -11.97 0.13
CA SER A 209 2.50 -11.78 1.33
C SER A 209 1.00 -11.95 1.09
N LEU A 210 0.54 -11.87 -0.17
CA LEU A 210 -0.86 -12.04 -0.57
C LEU A 210 -1.18 -13.47 -0.99
N LEU A 211 -0.20 -14.36 -1.01
CA LEU A 211 -0.35 -15.74 -1.45
C LEU A 211 -0.13 -16.68 -0.27
N SER A 212 -0.93 -17.75 -0.22
CA SER A 212 -0.68 -18.83 0.74
C SER A 212 0.74 -19.37 0.55
N PRO A 213 1.51 -19.58 1.63
CA PRO A 213 2.85 -20.12 1.54
C PRO A 213 2.88 -21.51 0.90
N LYS A 214 4.01 -21.88 0.31
CA LYS A 214 4.25 -23.19 -0.30
C LYS A 214 5.22 -23.99 0.53
N ILE A 215 4.98 -25.28 0.70
CA ILE A 215 5.94 -26.17 1.35
C ILE A 215 6.81 -26.82 0.27
N CYS A 216 8.14 -26.72 0.42
CA CYS A 216 9.05 -27.40 -0.50
C CYS A 216 8.89 -28.93 -0.38
N PRO A 217 8.66 -29.67 -1.47
CA PRO A 217 8.45 -31.11 -1.40
C PRO A 217 9.72 -31.88 -0.99
N LYS A 218 10.91 -31.30 -1.21
CA LYS A 218 12.20 -31.93 -0.90
C LYS A 218 12.68 -31.63 0.51
N CYS A 219 12.90 -30.36 0.84
CA CYS A 219 13.48 -29.95 2.13
C CYS A 219 12.45 -29.51 3.17
N ARG A 220 11.15 -29.53 2.83
CA ARG A 220 10.03 -29.19 3.73
C ARG A 220 9.99 -27.75 4.25
N GLU A 221 10.90 -26.90 3.78
CA GLU A 221 10.94 -25.48 4.13
C GLU A 221 9.72 -24.70 3.62
N ASN A 222 9.35 -23.69 4.39
CA ASN A 222 8.23 -22.80 4.09
C ASN A 222 8.64 -21.70 3.12
N CYS A 223 8.18 -21.78 1.88
CA CYS A 223 8.51 -20.89 0.77
C CYS A 223 7.41 -19.84 0.56
N SER A 224 7.80 -18.68 0.04
CA SER A 224 6.81 -17.70 -0.45
C SER A 224 5.93 -18.31 -1.55
N GLY A 225 4.62 -18.02 -1.50
CA GLY A 225 3.67 -18.42 -2.54
C GLY A 225 4.00 -17.84 -3.92
N ALA A 226 4.74 -16.72 -3.98
CA ALA A 226 5.16 -16.10 -5.23
C ALA A 226 6.34 -16.81 -5.91
N TRP A 227 7.02 -17.74 -5.23
CA TRP A 227 8.21 -18.39 -5.77
C TRP A 227 7.90 -19.59 -6.66
N ASN A 228 8.74 -19.76 -7.68
CA ASN A 228 8.73 -20.93 -8.57
C ASN A 228 9.69 -22.03 -8.10
N PHE A 229 10.74 -21.67 -7.35
CA PHE A 229 11.76 -22.58 -6.86
C PHE A 229 12.07 -22.27 -5.40
N CYS A 230 12.38 -23.33 -4.65
CA CYS A 230 12.86 -23.24 -3.29
C CYS A 230 14.27 -22.58 -3.28
N PRO A 231 14.49 -21.47 -2.56
CA PRO A 231 15.79 -20.80 -2.54
C PRO A 231 16.87 -21.59 -1.80
N TRP A 232 16.47 -22.57 -0.97
CA TRP A 232 17.40 -23.36 -0.16
C TRP A 232 17.96 -24.57 -0.90
N CYS A 233 17.12 -25.29 -1.65
CA CYS A 233 17.53 -26.54 -2.31
C CYS A 233 17.29 -26.56 -3.83
N GLY A 234 16.84 -25.45 -4.42
CA GLY A 234 16.61 -25.32 -5.86
C GLY A 234 15.42 -26.12 -6.42
N THR A 235 14.68 -26.84 -5.58
CA THR A 235 13.56 -27.68 -6.02
C THR A 235 12.41 -26.83 -6.55
N LYS A 236 11.84 -27.20 -7.71
CA LYS A 236 10.65 -26.56 -8.26
C LYS A 236 9.48 -26.71 -7.28
N LEU A 237 8.84 -25.59 -6.97
CA LEU A 237 7.70 -25.56 -6.05
C LEU A 237 6.40 -25.89 -6.81
N PRO A 238 5.40 -26.46 -6.12
CA PRO A 238 4.07 -26.66 -6.68
C PRO A 238 3.48 -25.35 -7.23
N GLU A 239 2.59 -25.49 -8.21
CA GLU A 239 1.83 -24.34 -8.70
C GLU A 239 0.95 -23.76 -7.58
N GLN A 240 0.75 -22.45 -7.62
CA GLN A 240 -0.14 -21.80 -6.67
C GLN A 240 -1.58 -22.10 -7.08
N ASN A 241 -2.36 -22.75 -6.23
CA ASN A 241 -3.81 -22.80 -6.40
C ASN A 241 -4.33 -21.37 -6.30
N ARG A 242 -4.96 -20.88 -7.38
CA ARG A 242 -5.52 -19.52 -7.46
C ARG A 242 -6.93 -19.48 -6.94
#